data_AF-A0AAW2IMX0-F1
#
_entry.id   AF-A0AAW2IMX0-F1
#
_cell.length_a   1.000
_cell.length_b   1.000
_cell.length_c   1.000
_cell.angle_alpha   90.00
_cell.angle_beta   90.00
_cell.angle_gamma   90.00
#
_symmetry.space_group_name_H-M   'P 1'
#
loop_
_entity.id
_entity.type
_entity.pdbx_description
1 polymer ?
#
loop_
_entity_poly.entity_id
_entity_poly.type
_entity_poly.pdbx_seq_one_letter_code
_entity_poly.pdbx_strand_id
1 'polypeptide(L)'
;MNGGVGEASYANNSLVQHGLAAKSLCMAKLVAMEFVKIVSRLCRKHGHDQLPQFQIQLNDFPGNDFNSIFKSFAPSFHAQLLQEVGSAAPYCFLSGVPGSFYGRVFGAKSLHFVHSSSSLVWLSKVINKITNY
;
A
#
# COMPACT_ATOMS: atom_id res chain seq x y z
N MET A 1 9.04 -9.81 8.93
CA MET A 1 9.17 -9.26 10.31
C MET A 1 8.78 -10.34 11.29
N ASN A 2 9.33 -10.36 12.51
CA ASN A 2 8.83 -11.25 13.58
C ASN A 2 7.38 -10.84 13.91
N GLY A 3 6.43 -11.38 13.16
CA GLY A 3 4.99 -11.24 13.40
C GLY A 3 4.49 -12.15 14.52
N GLY A 4 5.39 -12.57 15.41
CA GLY A 4 5.04 -13.32 16.61
C GLY A 4 4.39 -12.40 17.64
N VAL A 5 3.79 -13.00 18.66
CA VAL A 5 3.03 -12.30 19.72
C VAL A 5 3.90 -12.04 20.97
N GLY A 6 5.24 -12.17 20.87
CA GLY A 6 6.16 -12.05 22.01
C GLY A 6 6.66 -10.62 22.29
N GLU A 7 7.34 -10.39 23.41
CA GLU A 7 7.95 -9.09 23.76
C GLU A 7 9.05 -8.65 22.79
N ALA A 8 9.70 -9.61 22.12
CA ALA A 8 10.65 -9.37 21.03
C ALA A 8 9.96 -9.23 19.66
N SER A 9 8.63 -9.20 19.63
CA SER A 9 7.85 -8.95 18.41
C SER A 9 8.09 -7.55 17.91
N TYR A 10 8.17 -7.46 16.59
CA TYR A 10 8.25 -6.21 15.87
C TYR A 10 7.03 -5.29 16.17
N ALA A 11 5.87 -5.88 16.47
CA ALA A 11 4.66 -5.13 16.84
C ALA A 11 4.76 -4.46 18.23
N ASN A 12 5.59 -5.00 19.13
CA ASN A 12 5.58 -4.60 20.55
C ASN A 12 6.74 -3.68 20.96
N ASN A 13 7.81 -3.55 20.15
CA ASN A 13 9.08 -3.06 20.68
C ASN A 13 9.70 -1.85 19.95
N SER A 14 8.91 -0.95 19.35
CA SER A 14 9.53 0.20 18.69
C SER A 14 8.62 1.42 18.48
N LEU A 15 8.95 2.52 19.16
CA LEU A 15 8.47 3.88 18.88
C LEU A 15 8.79 4.32 17.43
N VAL A 16 9.82 3.73 16.82
CA VAL A 16 10.17 3.94 15.40
C VAL A 16 9.12 3.30 14.49
N GLN A 17 8.40 2.26 14.91
CA GLN A 17 7.34 1.60 14.14
C GLN A 17 6.08 2.43 14.02
N HIS A 18 5.60 3.05 15.11
CA HIS A 18 4.45 3.96 15.01
C HIS A 18 4.75 5.12 14.03
N GLY A 19 5.97 5.68 14.09
CA GLY A 19 6.43 6.68 13.12
C GLY A 19 6.57 6.12 11.70
N LEU A 20 7.11 4.91 11.53
CA LEU A 20 7.26 4.24 10.23
C LEU A 20 5.92 3.81 9.63
N ALA A 21 4.95 3.38 10.42
CA ALA A 21 3.62 2.97 9.97
C ALA A 21 2.83 4.19 9.50
N ALA A 22 2.85 5.29 10.27
CA ALA A 22 2.26 6.56 9.84
C ALA A 22 2.94 7.11 8.57
N LYS A 23 4.28 7.03 8.49
CA LYS A 23 5.03 7.39 7.28
C LYS A 23 4.70 6.47 6.10
N SER A 24 4.60 5.16 6.33
CA SER A 24 4.27 4.18 5.29
C SER A 24 2.86 4.41 4.76
N LEU A 25 1.93 4.78 5.63
CA LEU A 25 0.57 5.13 5.24
C LEU A 25 0.53 6.41 4.41
N CYS A 26 1.28 7.44 4.82
CA CYS A 26 1.44 8.67 4.04
C CYS A 26 2.05 8.38 2.67
N MET A 27 3.09 7.54 2.60
CA MET A 27 3.73 7.17 1.34
C MET A 27 2.79 6.38 0.43
N ALA A 28 2.05 5.41 0.96
CA ALA A 28 1.03 4.69 0.20
C ALA A 28 -0.01 5.65 -0.40
N LYS A 29 -0.34 6.72 0.33
CA LYS A 29 -1.36 7.71 -0.09
C LYS A 29 -0.83 8.54 -1.23
N LEU A 30 0.39 9.04 -1.08
CA LEU A 30 1.07 9.84 -2.09
C LEU A 30 1.24 9.05 -3.38
N VAL A 31 1.70 7.79 -3.28
CA VAL A 31 1.89 6.93 -4.45
C VAL A 31 0.56 6.63 -5.15
N ALA A 32 -0.48 6.25 -4.39
CA ALA A 32 -1.80 6.00 -4.94
C ALA A 32 -2.37 7.24 -5.64
N MET A 33 -2.23 8.42 -5.01
CA MET A 33 -2.73 9.68 -5.53
C MET A 33 -2.01 10.09 -6.81
N GLU A 34 -0.69 10.04 -6.82
CA GLU A 34 0.11 10.34 -8.02
C GLU A 34 -0.16 9.36 -9.14
N PHE A 35 -0.30 8.06 -8.85
CA PHE A 35 -0.67 7.07 -9.84
C PHE A 35 -2.00 7.41 -10.53
N VAL A 36 -3.06 7.68 -9.75
CA VAL A 36 -4.37 8.05 -10.28
C VAL A 36 -4.29 9.32 -11.12
N LYS A 37 -3.55 10.35 -10.66
CA LYS A 37 -3.35 11.60 -11.42
C LYS A 37 -2.59 11.38 -12.72
N ILE A 38 -1.53 10.56 -12.72
CA ILE A 38 -0.74 10.27 -13.91
C ILE A 38 -1.60 9.56 -14.95
N VAL A 39 -2.28 8.48 -14.56
CA VAL A 39 -3.16 7.74 -15.47
C VAL A 39 -4.29 8.64 -15.99
N SER A 40 -4.92 9.44 -15.12
CA SER A 40 -5.98 10.36 -15.55
C SER A 40 -5.51 11.41 -16.55
N ARG A 41 -4.30 11.96 -16.36
CA ARG A 41 -3.67 12.89 -17.31
C ARG A 41 -3.36 12.22 -18.64
N LEU A 42 -2.83 11.00 -18.61
CA LEU A 42 -2.54 10.23 -19.82
C LEU A 42 -3.83 9.91 -20.60
N CYS A 43 -4.90 9.45 -19.93
CA CYS A 43 -6.19 9.22 -20.55
C CYS A 43 -6.69 10.46 -21.29
N ARG A 44 -6.72 11.62 -20.63
CA ARG A 44 -7.13 12.89 -21.25
C ARG A 44 -6.24 13.30 -22.41
N LYS A 45 -4.91 13.17 -22.29
CA LYS A 45 -3.96 13.48 -23.36
C LYS A 45 -4.21 12.62 -24.61
N HIS A 46 -4.70 11.40 -24.43
CA HIS A 46 -5.04 10.49 -25.52
C HIS A 46 -6.50 10.58 -25.98
N GLY A 47 -7.26 11.60 -25.53
CA GLY A 47 -8.64 11.81 -25.96
C GLY A 47 -9.65 10.85 -25.34
N HIS A 48 -9.31 10.21 -24.21
CA HIS A 48 -10.28 9.42 -23.45
C HIS A 48 -11.07 10.34 -22.52
N ASP A 49 -12.33 10.60 -22.89
CA ASP A 49 -13.25 11.43 -22.10
C ASP A 49 -13.69 10.73 -20.80
N GLN A 50 -13.76 9.39 -20.81
CA GLN A 50 -14.08 8.59 -19.64
C GLN A 50 -12.81 8.06 -18.97
N LEU A 51 -12.65 8.39 -17.68
CA LEU A 51 -11.57 7.84 -16.87
C LEU A 51 -11.86 6.40 -16.42
N PRO A 52 -10.84 5.53 -16.33
CA PRO A 52 -11.02 4.19 -15.80
C PRO A 52 -11.35 4.21 -14.31
N GLN A 53 -11.95 3.12 -13.83
CA GLN A 53 -12.08 2.87 -12.41
C GLN A 53 -10.76 2.32 -11.86
N PHE A 54 -10.38 2.75 -10.66
CA PHE A 54 -9.16 2.31 -10.00
C PHE A 54 -9.50 1.36 -8.85
N GLN A 55 -8.85 0.19 -8.82
CA GLN A 55 -8.84 -0.68 -7.66
C GLN A 55 -7.46 -0.64 -7.02
N ILE A 56 -7.39 -0.08 -5.81
CA ILE A 56 -6.16 0.10 -5.04
C ILE A 56 -6.16 -0.95 -3.94
N GLN A 57 -5.21 -1.87 -4.03
CA GLN A 57 -5.08 -3.01 -3.12
C GLN A 57 -3.85 -2.79 -2.22
N LEU A 58 -4.10 -2.52 -0.94
CA LEU A 58 -3.07 -2.28 0.07
C LEU A 58 -2.67 -3.63 0.68
N ASN A 59 -1.52 -4.17 0.30
CA ASN A 59 -1.01 -5.42 0.85
C ASN A 59 -0.04 -5.17 2.00
N ASP A 60 -0.21 -5.91 3.09
CA ASP A 60 0.74 -6.00 4.20
C ASP A 60 0.54 -7.32 4.97
N PHE A 61 1.39 -7.61 5.95
CA PHE A 61 1.23 -8.76 6.85
C PHE A 61 -0.12 -8.74 7.58
N PRO A 62 -0.72 -9.91 7.91
CA PRO A 62 -2.01 -9.97 8.60
C PRO A 62 -2.06 -9.27 9.96
N GLY A 63 -0.92 -9.15 10.64
CA GLY A 63 -0.83 -8.42 11.92
C GLY A 63 -0.74 -6.90 11.79
N ASN A 64 -0.78 -6.35 10.57
CA ASN A 64 -0.77 -4.90 10.36
C ASN A 64 -2.12 -4.27 10.76
N ASP A 65 -2.09 -3.01 11.18
CA ASP A 65 -3.29 -2.27 11.59
C ASP A 65 -4.03 -1.66 10.39
N PHE A 66 -4.71 -2.52 9.63
CA PHE A 66 -5.59 -2.10 8.53
C PHE A 66 -6.73 -1.19 8.99
N ASN A 67 -7.16 -1.27 10.26
CA ASN A 67 -8.24 -0.41 10.77
C ASN A 67 -7.82 1.05 10.80
N SER A 68 -6.61 1.33 11.29
CA SER A 68 -6.05 2.69 11.26
C SER A 68 -5.88 3.22 9.83
N ILE A 69 -5.52 2.35 8.89
CA ILE A 69 -5.47 2.66 7.47
C ILE A 69 -6.85 3.11 6.99
N PHE A 70 -7.89 2.28 7.12
CA PHE A 70 -9.21 2.63 6.60
C PHE A 70 -9.86 3.83 7.29
N LYS A 71 -9.58 4.05 8.58
CA LYS A 71 -10.11 5.22 9.32
C LYS A 71 -9.50 6.54 8.88
N SER A 72 -8.22 6.56 8.49
CA SER A 72 -7.49 7.80 8.18
C SER A 72 -7.22 8.01 6.69
N PHE A 73 -6.80 6.95 5.99
CA PHE A 73 -6.40 6.96 4.60
C PHE A 73 -7.57 7.17 3.66
N ALA A 74 -8.58 6.31 3.73
CA ALA A 74 -9.65 6.30 2.75
C ALA A 74 -10.43 7.64 2.71
N PRO A 75 -10.89 8.21 3.83
CA PRO A 75 -11.59 9.50 3.80
C PRO A 75 -10.70 10.63 3.28
N SER A 76 -9.46 10.70 3.74
CA SER A 76 -8.54 11.78 3.35
C SER A 76 -8.04 11.65 1.91
N PHE A 77 -7.98 10.44 1.36
CA PHE A 77 -7.65 10.17 -0.03
C PHE A 77 -8.77 10.64 -0.96
N HIS A 78 -10.01 10.26 -0.66
CA HIS A 78 -11.17 10.68 -1.46
C HIS A 78 -11.38 12.19 -1.43
N ALA A 79 -11.30 12.81 -0.25
CA ALA A 79 -11.43 14.26 -0.10
C ALA A 79 -10.36 15.00 -0.92
N GLN A 80 -9.10 14.56 -0.83
CA GLN A 80 -8.01 15.17 -1.59
C GLN A 80 -8.16 14.95 -3.10
N LEU A 81 -8.59 13.77 -3.53
CA LEU A 81 -8.81 13.49 -4.96
C LEU A 81 -9.91 14.39 -5.53
N LEU A 82 -11.02 14.57 -4.81
CA LEU A 82 -12.09 15.48 -5.18
C LEU A 82 -11.64 16.95 -5.17
N GLN A 83 -10.81 17.35 -4.19
CA GLN A 83 -10.28 18.72 -4.12
C GLN A 83 -9.37 19.03 -5.31
N GLU A 84 -8.51 18.09 -5.70
CA GLU A 84 -7.51 18.32 -6.75
C GLU A 84 -8.04 18.09 -8.17
N VAL A 85 -9.01 17.19 -8.35
CA VAL A 85 -9.52 16.78 -9.68
C VAL A 85 -10.95 17.27 -9.93
N GLY A 86 -11.69 17.65 -8.89
CA GLY A 86 -13.07 18.11 -8.99
C GLY A 86 -14.07 16.98 -9.26
N SER A 87 -15.23 17.33 -9.80
CA SER A 87 -16.30 16.38 -10.14
C SER A 87 -15.91 15.35 -11.21
N ALA A 88 -14.83 15.59 -11.94
CA ALA A 88 -14.26 14.66 -12.92
C ALA A 88 -13.30 13.63 -12.28
N ALA A 89 -13.19 13.57 -10.95
CA ALA A 89 -12.37 12.58 -10.25
C ALA A 89 -12.84 11.15 -10.57
N PRO A 90 -11.91 10.21 -10.87
CA PRO A 90 -12.29 8.83 -11.14
C PRO A 90 -12.71 8.11 -9.85
N TYR A 91 -13.59 7.12 -10.00
CA TYR A 91 -13.93 6.22 -8.90
C TYR A 91 -12.72 5.37 -8.51
N CYS A 92 -12.37 5.44 -7.22
CA CYS A 92 -11.28 4.67 -6.63
C CYS A 92 -11.84 3.76 -5.53
N PHE A 93 -11.59 2.46 -5.64
CA PHE A 93 -11.97 1.46 -4.65
C PHE A 93 -10.73 1.02 -3.88
N LEU A 94 -10.81 1.09 -2.55
CA LEU A 94 -9.72 0.71 -1.68
C LEU A 94 -10.03 -0.62 -1.00
N SER A 95 -9.03 -1.50 -0.96
CA SER A 95 -9.12 -2.78 -0.25
C SER A 95 -7.81 -3.10 0.43
N GLY A 96 -7.89 -3.86 1.51
CA GLY A 96 -6.75 -4.36 2.27
C GLY A 96 -6.57 -5.84 1.98
N VAL A 97 -5.33 -6.25 1.73
CA VAL A 97 -5.01 -7.63 1.38
C VAL A 97 -4.00 -8.16 2.39
N PRO A 98 -4.46 -8.80 3.48
CA PRO A 98 -3.58 -9.35 4.50
C PRO A 98 -2.85 -10.59 3.96
N GLY A 99 -1.53 -10.57 4.00
CA GLY A 99 -0.70 -11.69 3.58
C GLY A 99 0.72 -11.28 3.23
N SER A 100 1.66 -12.22 3.34
CA SER A 100 3.04 -11.97 2.93
C SER A 100 3.14 -11.92 1.40
N PHE A 101 3.75 -10.85 0.86
CA PHE A 101 4.06 -10.75 -0.57
C PHE A 101 5.13 -11.75 -1.05
N TYR A 102 5.77 -12.51 -0.14
CA TYR A 102 6.62 -13.65 -0.51
C TYR A 102 5.81 -14.91 -0.87
N GLY A 103 4.50 -14.90 -0.61
CA GLY A 103 3.54 -15.89 -1.10
C GLY A 103 2.60 -15.30 -2.14
N ARG A 104 1.67 -16.13 -2.62
CA ARG A 104 0.59 -15.67 -3.51
C ARG A 104 -0.53 -15.04 -2.68
N VAL A 105 -0.77 -13.75 -2.87
CA VAL A 105 -1.88 -13.01 -2.24
C VAL A 105 -2.88 -12.44 -3.26
N PHE A 106 -2.56 -12.52 -4.55
CA PHE A 106 -3.40 -12.05 -5.65
C PHE A 106 -3.65 -13.15 -6.68
N GLY A 107 -4.77 -13.04 -7.39
CA GLY A 107 -5.11 -13.89 -8.52
C GLY A 107 -4.10 -13.76 -9.67
N ALA A 108 -4.07 -14.75 -10.55
CA ALA A 108 -3.29 -14.63 -11.78
C ALA A 108 -3.90 -13.56 -12.70
N LYS A 109 -3.05 -12.72 -13.31
CA LYS A 109 -3.46 -11.66 -14.25
C LYS A 109 -4.49 -10.66 -13.71
N SER A 110 -4.54 -10.46 -12.38
CA SER A 110 -5.50 -9.54 -11.75
C SER A 110 -4.96 -8.13 -11.49
N LEU A 111 -3.65 -7.93 -11.62
CA LEU A 111 -2.98 -6.65 -11.34
C LEU A 111 -2.41 -6.04 -12.61
N HIS A 112 -2.68 -4.76 -12.84
CA HIS A 112 -2.12 -3.99 -13.95
C HIS A 112 -0.78 -3.34 -13.58
N PHE A 113 -0.61 -2.99 -12.32
CA PHE A 113 0.57 -2.29 -11.80
C PHE A 113 0.83 -2.69 -10.35
N VAL A 114 2.10 -2.79 -9.97
CA VAL A 114 2.53 -3.13 -8.61
C VAL A 114 3.62 -2.16 -8.20
N HIS A 115 3.51 -1.63 -6.97
CA HIS A 115 4.51 -0.78 -6.36
C HIS A 115 4.91 -1.33 -4.99
N SER A 116 6.21 -1.31 -4.71
CA SER A 116 6.76 -1.60 -3.39
C SER A 116 7.88 -0.61 -3.09
N SER A 117 7.89 -0.06 -1.88
CA SER A 117 8.94 0.85 -1.42
C SER A 117 9.29 0.49 0.02
N SER A 118 10.58 0.35 0.30
CA SER A 118 11.12 -0.02 1.63
C SER A 118 10.56 -1.33 2.22
N SER A 119 9.89 -2.16 1.43
CA SER A 119 9.34 -3.46 1.87
C SER A 119 10.24 -4.65 1.49
N LEU A 120 10.95 -4.56 0.35
CA LEU A 120 11.77 -5.68 -0.17
C LEU A 120 13.02 -5.98 0.65
N VAL A 121 13.47 -5.04 1.50
CA VAL A 121 14.61 -5.25 2.39
C VAL A 121 14.33 -6.26 3.51
N TRP A 122 13.06 -6.58 3.75
CA TRP A 122 12.65 -7.49 4.82
C TRP A 122 12.63 -8.93 4.34
N LEU A 123 13.58 -9.75 4.78
CA LEU A 123 13.65 -11.17 4.40
C LEU A 123 12.45 -11.98 4.92
N SER A 124 12.10 -13.04 4.18
CA SER A 124 11.02 -13.96 4.54
C SER A 124 11.37 -14.85 5.74
N LYS A 125 12.66 -15.16 5.93
CA LYS A 125 13.23 -15.92 7.04
C LYS A 125 14.61 -15.38 7.37
N VAL A 126 15.10 -15.69 8.58
CA VAL A 126 16.50 -15.42 8.96
C VAL A 126 17.43 -16.27 8.09
N ILE A 127 18.54 -15.69 7.64
CA ILE A 127 19.58 -16.42 6.91
C ILE A 127 20.33 -17.30 7.91
N ASN A 128 19.99 -18.58 7.97
CA ASN A 128 20.71 -19.56 8.77
C ASN A 128 21.96 -20.04 8.03
N LYS A 129 23.00 -19.18 8.00
CA LYS A 129 24.44 -19.49 7.91
C LYS A 129 25.21 -18.26 7.42
N ILE A 130 26.03 -17.71 8.30
CA ILE A 130 27.38 -17.30 7.93
C ILE A 130 28.31 -18.19 8.76
N THR A 131 28.41 -19.47 8.39
CA THR A 131 29.56 -20.27 8.85
C THR A 131 30.75 -19.74 8.07
N ASN A 132 31.54 -18.89 8.72
CA ASN A 132 32.84 -18.47 8.22
C ASN A 132 33.69 -19.72 7.95
N TYR A 133 34.25 -19.81 6.75
CA TYR A 133 35.31 -20.76 6.40
C TYR A 133 36.62 -20.35 7.07
#